data_AF-S4PU99-F1
#
_entry.id   AF-S4PU99-F1
#
_cell.length_a   1.000
_cell.length_b   1.000
_cell.length_c   1.000
_cell.angle_alpha   90.00
_cell.angle_beta   90.00
_cell.angle_gamma   90.00
#
_symmetry.space_group_name_H-M   'P 1'
#
loop_
_entity.id
_entity.type
_entity.pdbx_description
1 polymer ?
#
loop_
_entity_poly.entity_id
_entity_poly.type
_entity_poly.pdbx_seq_one_letter_code
_entity_poly.pdbx_strand_id
1 'polypeptide(L)'
;MEIILMRKGLLHQLRTPAISRLQKIHNVQVALNALKEANFVIVGDITAADIADGHREKTLSLLWQLIHVFRAPLFERAANVIQIWWRKKYEVIVEKRREEERLLAKLNTAASIIQYWWRRVQYNRMVDQQMQKITTVTIVIQKYWRMWLC
;
A
#
# COMPACT_ATOMS: atom_id res chain seq x y z
N MET A 1 21.31 2.56 31.16
CA MET A 1 21.06 1.12 30.91
C MET A 1 19.99 0.53 31.80
N GLU A 2 19.92 0.91 33.08
CA GLU A 2 18.89 0.37 34.01
C GLU A 2 17.46 0.37 33.47
N ILE A 3 17.03 1.47 32.85
CA ILE A 3 15.68 1.59 32.28
C ILE A 3 15.48 0.64 31.09
N ILE A 4 16.50 0.49 30.24
CA ILE A 4 16.44 -0.33 29.02
C ILE A 4 16.45 -1.82 29.40
N LEU A 5 17.29 -2.18 30.38
CA LEU A 5 17.48 -3.56 30.84
C LEU A 5 16.54 -3.94 32.00
N MET A 6 15.69 -3.02 32.46
CA MET A 6 14.82 -3.18 33.64
C MET A 6 15.57 -3.71 34.89
N ARG A 7 16.83 -3.29 35.07
CA ARG A 7 17.72 -3.74 36.16
C ARG A 7 18.09 -2.58 37.07
N LYS A 8 18.15 -2.82 38.39
CA LYS A 8 18.59 -1.85 39.40
C LYS A 8 20.04 -2.10 39.82
N GLY A 9 20.78 -1.06 40.23
CA GLY A 9 22.08 -1.18 40.88
C GLY A 9 23.30 -0.80 40.04
N LEU A 10 23.11 -0.50 38.75
CA LEU A 10 24.16 -0.01 37.85
C LEU A 10 24.52 1.44 38.15
N LEU A 11 23.57 2.28 38.54
CA LEU A 11 23.85 3.68 38.89
C LEU A 11 24.82 3.79 40.08
N HIS A 12 24.74 2.87 41.04
CA HIS A 12 25.64 2.83 42.20
C HIS A 12 27.08 2.43 41.85
N GLN A 13 27.32 1.83 40.67
CA GLN A 13 28.64 1.42 40.22
C GLN A 13 29.39 2.53 39.45
N LEU A 14 28.70 3.63 39.16
CA LEU A 14 29.26 4.78 38.47
C LEU A 14 30.11 5.63 39.41
N ARG A 15 31.23 6.13 38.88
CA ARG A 15 32.08 7.13 39.52
C ARG A 15 31.57 8.52 39.16
N THR A 16 31.01 9.23 40.14
CA THR A 16 30.43 10.56 39.94
C THR A 16 31.00 11.58 40.94
N PRO A 17 31.36 12.80 40.52
CA PRO A 17 31.38 13.30 39.14
C PRO A 17 32.50 12.67 38.29
N ALA A 18 32.22 12.40 37.02
CA ALA A 18 33.18 11.80 36.08
C ALA A 18 34.11 12.88 35.47
N ILE A 19 34.97 13.46 36.31
CA ILE A 19 35.87 14.56 35.93
C ILE A 19 37.04 14.02 35.10
N SER A 20 37.64 12.91 35.54
CA SER A 20 38.79 12.30 34.88
C SER A 20 38.40 11.39 33.72
N ARG A 21 39.25 11.32 32.69
CA ARG A 21 39.12 10.37 31.57
C ARG A 21 38.97 8.93 32.06
N LEU A 22 39.76 8.51 33.05
CA LEU A 22 39.69 7.16 33.61
C LEU A 22 38.32 6.86 34.26
N GLN A 23 37.70 7.87 34.89
CA GLN A 23 36.35 7.73 35.46
C GLN A 23 35.30 7.60 34.35
N LYS A 24 35.42 8.36 33.26
CA LYS A 24 34.53 8.24 32.10
C LYS A 24 34.61 6.87 31.46
N ILE A 25 35.83 6.36 31.22
CA ILE A 25 36.05 5.02 30.65
C ILE A 25 35.44 3.94 31.55
N HIS A 26 35.68 4.02 32.87
CA HIS A 26 35.06 3.09 33.83
C HIS A 26 33.53 3.10 33.75
N ASN A 27 32.92 4.29 33.74
CA ASN A 27 31.45 4.43 33.67
C ASN A 27 30.87 3.86 32.38
N VAL A 28 31.55 4.08 31.24
CA VAL A 28 31.15 3.47 29.96
C VAL A 28 31.32 1.96 30.03
N GLN A 29 32.43 1.46 30.59
CA GLN A 29 32.67 0.02 30.71
C GLN A 29 31.59 -0.69 31.53
N VAL A 30 31.15 -0.08 32.64
CA VAL A 30 30.01 -0.57 33.43
C VAL A 30 28.75 -0.71 32.56
N ALA A 31 28.45 0.30 31.74
CA ALA A 31 27.29 0.26 30.85
C ALA A 31 27.42 -0.81 29.74
N LEU A 32 28.60 -0.97 29.14
CA LEU A 32 28.86 -1.96 28.09
C LEU A 32 28.84 -3.40 28.65
N ASN A 33 29.35 -3.61 29.86
CA ASN A 33 29.28 -4.91 30.52
C ASN A 33 27.83 -5.29 30.84
N ALA A 34 27.03 -4.33 31.32
CA ALA A 34 25.61 -4.55 31.58
C ALA A 34 24.83 -4.95 30.33
N LEU A 35 25.17 -4.37 29.16
CA LEU A 35 24.61 -4.78 27.88
C LEU A 35 24.99 -6.23 27.53
N LYS A 36 26.27 -6.58 27.66
CA LYS A 36 26.75 -7.94 27.38
C LYS A 36 26.07 -8.97 28.27
N GLU A 37 25.88 -8.67 29.55
CA GLU A 37 25.14 -9.53 30.49
C GLU A 37 23.66 -9.71 30.09
N ALA A 38 23.08 -8.73 29.40
CA ALA A 38 21.74 -8.83 28.83
C ALA A 38 21.71 -9.53 27.46
N ASN A 39 22.77 -10.28 27.10
CA ASN A 39 22.96 -10.94 25.81
C ASN A 39 22.94 -9.99 24.61
N PHE A 40 23.25 -8.71 24.80
CA PHE A 40 23.40 -7.76 23.71
C PHE A 40 24.79 -7.92 23.06
N VAL A 41 24.81 -8.27 21.77
CA VAL A 41 26.04 -8.37 20.99
C VAL A 41 26.35 -7.02 20.36
N ILE A 42 27.41 -6.38 20.85
CA ILE A 42 27.94 -5.14 20.26
C ILE A 42 28.80 -5.54 19.06
N VAL A 43 28.45 -5.02 17.88
CA VAL A 43 29.15 -5.26 16.62
C VAL A 43 30.06 -4.08 16.29
N GLY A 44 31.23 -4.37 15.71
CA GLY A 44 32.28 -3.40 15.47
C GLY A 44 33.15 -3.23 16.71
N ASP A 45 34.44 -3.03 16.49
CA ASP A 45 35.46 -2.93 17.53
C ASP A 45 35.31 -1.61 18.34
N ILE A 46 34.27 -1.57 19.17
CA ILE A 46 33.85 -0.43 19.98
C ILE A 46 34.30 -0.69 21.41
N THR A 47 35.27 0.11 21.86
CA THR A 47 35.79 0.06 23.22
C THR A 47 35.20 1.17 24.08
N ALA A 48 35.28 1.02 25.41
CA ALA A 48 34.87 2.08 26.33
C ALA A 48 35.70 3.36 26.17
N ALA A 49 36.97 3.24 25.74
CA ALA A 49 37.83 4.38 25.45
C ALA A 49 37.32 5.18 24.24
N ASP A 50 36.94 4.51 23.15
CA ASP A 50 36.41 5.17 21.95
C ASP A 50 35.21 6.07 22.26
N ILE A 51 34.30 5.60 23.12
CA ILE A 51 33.11 6.33 23.52
C ILE A 51 33.46 7.46 24.50
N ALA A 52 34.32 7.18 25.49
CA ALA A 52 34.74 8.19 26.47
C ALA A 52 35.53 9.35 25.83
N ASP A 53 36.27 9.07 24.76
CA ASP A 53 37.03 10.03 23.97
C ASP A 53 36.20 10.71 22.88
N GLY A 54 34.95 10.26 22.65
CA GLY A 54 34.00 10.90 21.74
C GLY A 54 34.20 10.56 20.26
N HIS A 55 34.69 9.36 19.95
CA HIS A 55 34.84 8.91 18.57
C HIS A 55 33.47 8.78 17.87
N ARG A 56 33.19 9.67 16.91
CA ARG A 56 31.84 9.89 16.36
C ARG A 56 31.24 8.65 15.72
N GLU A 57 31.98 7.97 14.86
CA GLU A 57 31.47 6.82 14.09
C GLU A 57 31.12 5.64 14.99
N LYS A 58 32.03 5.28 15.90
CA LYS A 58 31.80 4.22 16.90
C LYS A 58 30.66 4.57 17.86
N THR A 59 30.54 5.83 18.27
CA THR A 59 29.43 6.28 19.12
C THR A 59 28.09 6.19 18.40
N LEU A 60 28.02 6.64 17.15
CA LEU A 60 26.81 6.53 16.32
C LEU A 60 26.46 5.07 16.04
N SER A 61 27.46 4.23 15.75
CA SER A 61 27.27 2.79 15.54
C SER A 61 26.67 2.13 16.79
N LEU A 62 27.21 2.42 17.97
CA LEU A 62 26.67 1.91 19.24
C LEU A 62 25.22 2.37 19.47
N LEU A 63 24.94 3.67 19.29
CA LEU A 63 23.59 4.22 19.46
C LEU A 63 22.59 3.58 18.48
N TRP A 64 23.00 3.40 17.23
CA TRP A 64 22.17 2.75 16.22
C TRP A 64 21.82 1.32 16.59
N GLN A 65 22.81 0.53 17.02
CA GLN A 65 22.58 -0.86 17.46
C GLN A 65 21.63 -0.91 18.66
N LEU A 66 21.76 0.01 19.62
CA LEU A 66 20.84 0.11 20.76
C LEU A 66 19.41 0.43 20.33
N ILE A 67 19.24 1.43 19.46
CA ILE A 67 17.91 1.79 18.95
C ILE A 67 17.31 0.61 18.19
N HIS A 68 18.09 -0.05 17.34
CA HIS A 68 17.63 -1.16 16.54
C HIS A 68 17.14 -2.31 17.42
N VAL A 69 17.95 -2.81 18.36
CA VAL A 69 17.56 -3.97 19.19
C VAL A 69 16.40 -3.65 20.12
N PHE A 70 16.41 -2.49 20.78
CA PHE A 70 15.41 -2.20 21.82
C PHE A 70 14.15 -1.50 21.30
N ARG A 71 14.25 -0.69 20.24
CA ARG A 71 13.11 0.09 19.73
C ARG A 71 12.52 -0.46 18.44
N ALA A 72 13.31 -1.07 17.55
CA ALA A 72 12.75 -1.58 16.29
C ALA A 72 11.58 -2.57 16.48
N PRO A 73 11.62 -3.52 17.44
CA PRO A 73 10.49 -4.44 17.65
C PRO A 73 9.20 -3.75 18.15
N LEU A 74 9.31 -2.56 18.75
CA LEU A 74 8.15 -1.76 19.15
C LEU A 74 7.56 -1.04 17.93
N PHE A 75 8.41 -0.45 17.10
CA PHE A 75 7.99 0.23 15.88
C PHE A 75 7.41 -0.75 14.86
N GLU A 76 8.00 -1.94 14.72
CA GLU A 76 7.48 -2.99 13.85
C GLU A 76 6.09 -3.44 14.28
N ARG A 77 5.85 -3.64 15.58
CA ARG A 77 4.52 -3.96 16.10
C ARG A 77 3.51 -2.86 15.79
N ALA A 78 3.86 -1.59 16.02
CA ALA A 78 2.98 -0.47 15.71
C ALA A 78 2.68 -0.38 14.20
N ALA A 79 3.70 -0.54 13.36
CA ALA A 79 3.56 -0.54 11.92
C ALA A 79 2.65 -1.68 11.45
N ASN A 80 2.82 -2.89 11.99
CA ASN A 80 1.99 -4.04 11.67
C ASN A 80 0.51 -3.80 12.00
N VAL A 81 0.21 -3.19 13.15
CA VAL A 81 -1.17 -2.83 13.52
C VAL A 81 -1.79 -1.86 12.51
N ILE A 82 -1.06 -0.79 12.17
CA ILE A 82 -1.52 0.22 11.21
C ILE A 82 -1.73 -0.41 9.82
N GLN A 83 -0.78 -1.23 9.37
CA GLN A 83 -0.85 -1.90 8.08
C GLN A 83 -2.02 -2.89 8.00
N ILE A 84 -2.26 -3.69 9.05
CA ILE A 84 -3.39 -4.62 9.11
C ILE A 84 -4.71 -3.85 9.04
N TRP A 85 -4.83 -2.79 9.85
CA TRP A 85 -6.02 -1.94 9.83
C TRP A 85 -6.26 -1.33 8.45
N TRP A 86 -5.21 -0.78 7.83
CA TRP A 86 -5.30 -0.17 6.51
C TRP A 86 -5.71 -1.18 5.43
N ARG A 87 -5.10 -2.38 5.41
CA ARG A 87 -5.45 -3.44 4.46
C ARG A 87 -6.93 -3.83 4.57
N LYS A 88 -7.42 -4.07 5.79
CA LYS A 88 -8.85 -4.36 6.02
C LYS A 88 -9.76 -3.22 5.55
N LYS A 89 -9.38 -1.96 5.83
CA LYS A 89 -10.17 -0.81 5.40
C LYS A 89 -10.19 -0.68 3.87
N TYR A 90 -9.05 -0.94 3.23
CA TYR A 90 -8.90 -0.88 1.79
C TYR A 90 -9.74 -1.96 1.09
N GLU A 91 -9.78 -3.18 1.63
CA GLU A 91 -10.64 -4.27 1.12
C GLU A 91 -12.11 -3.83 1.03
N VAL A 92 -12.65 -3.20 2.08
CA VAL A 92 -14.03 -2.67 2.10
C VAL A 92 -14.25 -1.61 1.02
N ILE A 93 -13.27 -0.71 0.83
CA ILE A 93 -13.36 0.34 -0.20
C ILE A 93 -13.37 -0.27 -1.60
N VAL A 94 -12.51 -1.26 -1.84
CA VAL A 94 -12.42 -1.96 -3.12
C VAL A 94 -13.69 -2.76 -3.39
N GLU A 95 -14.26 -3.43 -2.39
CA GLU A 95 -15.54 -4.14 -2.52
C GLU A 95 -16.67 -3.20 -2.91
N LYS A 96 -16.80 -2.05 -2.23
CA LYS A 96 -17.81 -1.04 -2.57
C LYS A 96 -17.63 -0.54 -4.00
N ARG A 97 -16.39 -0.27 -4.44
CA ARG A 97 -16.11 0.15 -5.82
C ARG A 97 -16.50 -0.93 -6.83
N ARG A 98 -16.20 -2.21 -6.56
CA ARG A 98 -16.62 -3.33 -7.42
C ARG A 98 -18.13 -3.43 -7.52
N GLU A 99 -18.87 -3.18 -6.44
CA GLU A 99 -20.33 -3.18 -6.46
C GLU A 99 -20.89 -2.06 -7.35
N GLU A 100 -20.35 -0.84 -7.20
CA GLU A 100 -20.72 0.30 -8.03
C GLU A 100 -20.43 0.02 -9.52
N GLU A 101 -19.27 -0.55 -9.85
CA GLU A 101 -18.91 -0.96 -11.22
C GLU A 101 -19.88 -2.01 -11.79
N ARG A 102 -20.30 -2.99 -10.98
CA ARG A 102 -21.31 -3.99 -11.41
C ARG A 102 -22.65 -3.34 -11.69
N LEU A 103 -23.07 -2.37 -10.88
CA LEU A 103 -24.31 -1.62 -11.10
C LEU A 103 -24.24 -0.84 -12.41
N LEU A 104 -23.15 -0.10 -12.62
CA LEU A 104 -22.94 0.63 -13.88
C LEU A 104 -22.89 -0.31 -15.09
N ALA A 105 -22.24 -1.47 -14.98
CA ALA A 105 -22.21 -2.47 -16.04
C ALA A 105 -23.62 -2.99 -16.39
N LYS A 106 -24.47 -3.24 -15.37
CA LYS A 106 -25.87 -3.62 -15.59
C LYS A 106 -26.66 -2.52 -16.31
N LEU A 107 -26.51 -1.26 -15.87
CA LEU A 107 -27.17 -0.12 -16.50
C LEU A 107 -26.71 0.08 -17.95
N ASN A 108 -25.41 -0.01 -18.20
CA ASN A 108 -24.83 0.09 -19.55
C ASN A 108 -25.29 -1.05 -20.46
N THR A 109 -25.41 -2.27 -19.92
CA THR A 109 -25.93 -3.42 -20.67
C THR A 109 -27.40 -3.21 -21.03
N ALA A 110 -28.23 -2.78 -20.08
CA ALA A 110 -29.63 -2.46 -20.34
C ALA A 110 -29.77 -1.33 -21.37
N ALA A 111 -28.98 -0.26 -21.24
CA ALA A 111 -28.95 0.83 -22.21
C ALA A 111 -28.52 0.33 -23.60
N SER A 112 -27.53 -0.56 -23.69
CA SER A 112 -27.06 -1.16 -24.95
C SER A 112 -28.16 -1.99 -25.62
N ILE A 113 -28.93 -2.76 -24.86
CA ILE A 113 -30.07 -3.54 -25.36
C ILE A 113 -31.16 -2.62 -25.93
N ILE A 114 -31.51 -1.57 -25.18
CA ILE A 114 -32.52 -0.59 -25.60
C ILE A 114 -32.07 0.11 -26.88
N GLN A 115 -30.81 0.57 -26.91
CA GLN A 115 -30.22 1.22 -28.08
C GLN A 115 -30.19 0.28 -29.29
N TYR A 116 -29.82 -0.98 -29.10
CA TYR A 116 -29.83 -1.99 -30.17
C TYR A 116 -31.23 -2.16 -30.77
N TRP A 117 -32.24 -2.36 -29.91
CA TRP A 117 -33.63 -2.47 -30.34
C TRP A 117 -34.09 -1.24 -31.10
N TRP A 118 -33.79 -0.04 -30.59
CA TRP A 118 -34.15 1.21 -31.25
C TRP A 118 -33.50 1.33 -32.64
N ARG A 119 -32.20 1.06 -32.76
CA ARG A 119 -31.49 1.08 -34.05
C ARG A 119 -32.11 0.08 -35.04
N ARG A 120 -32.49 -1.11 -34.57
CA ARG A 120 -33.15 -2.12 -35.39
C ARG A 120 -34.52 -1.66 -35.90
N VAL A 121 -35.34 -1.03 -35.04
CA VAL A 121 -36.63 -0.47 -35.45
C VAL A 121 -36.44 0.62 -36.51
N GLN A 122 -35.48 1.53 -36.31
CA GLN A 122 -35.17 2.58 -37.28
C GLN A 122 -34.71 2.00 -38.63
N TYR A 123 -33.84 0.99 -38.60
CA TYR A 123 -33.38 0.28 -39.80
C TYR A 123 -34.54 -0.38 -40.55
N ASN A 124 -35.39 -1.14 -39.86
CA ASN A 124 -36.53 -1.80 -40.48
C ASN A 124 -37.48 -0.78 -41.14
N ARG A 125 -37.78 0.33 -40.47
CA ARG A 125 -38.60 1.41 -41.05
C ARG A 125 -38.00 1.96 -42.34
N MET A 126 -36.68 2.14 -42.41
CA MET A 126 -35.99 2.60 -43.62
C MET A 126 -36.09 1.56 -44.75
N VAL A 127 -35.89 0.27 -44.43
CA VAL A 127 -36.01 -0.83 -45.41
C VAL A 127 -37.44 -0.94 -45.95
N ASP A 128 -38.45 -0.89 -45.08
CA ASP A 128 -39.87 -0.95 -45.48
C ASP A 128 -40.23 0.18 -46.46
N GLN A 129 -39.75 1.40 -46.19
CA GLN A 129 -39.94 2.54 -47.09
C GLN A 129 -39.28 2.32 -48.46
N GLN A 130 -38.08 1.73 -48.50
CA GLN A 130 -37.39 1.40 -49.75
C GLN A 130 -38.12 0.29 -50.52
N MET A 131 -38.56 -0.76 -49.82
CA MET A 131 -39.33 -1.86 -50.42
C MET A 131 -40.65 -1.39 -50.99
N GLN A 132 -41.37 -0.48 -50.33
CA GLN A 132 -42.57 0.13 -50.87
C GLN A 132 -42.31 0.89 -52.18
N LYS A 133 -41.21 1.66 -52.26
CA LYS A 133 -40.81 2.34 -53.50
C LYS A 133 -40.52 1.36 -54.63
N ILE A 134 -39.70 0.34 -54.37
CA ILE A 134 -39.37 -0.71 -55.35
C ILE A 134 -40.64 -1.43 -55.79
N THR A 135 -41.51 -1.83 -54.86
CA THR A 135 -42.77 -2.52 -55.15
C THR A 135 -43.68 -1.66 -56.02
N THR A 136 -43.83 -0.38 -55.70
CA THR A 136 -44.64 0.58 -56.47
C THR A 136 -44.11 0.72 -57.90
N VAL A 137 -42.80 0.93 -58.06
CA VAL A 137 -42.15 1.01 -59.39
C VAL A 137 -42.32 -0.30 -60.16
N THR A 138 -42.14 -1.44 -59.50
CA THR A 138 -42.31 -2.77 -60.09
C THR A 138 -43.74 -2.98 -60.59
N ILE A 139 -44.75 -2.64 -59.78
CA ILE A 139 -46.17 -2.71 -60.16
C ILE A 139 -46.44 -1.83 -61.38
N VAL A 140 -45.91 -0.61 -61.40
CA VAL A 140 -46.03 0.30 -62.54
C VAL A 140 -45.43 -0.32 -63.80
N ILE A 141 -44.19 -0.81 -63.75
CA ILE A 141 -43.52 -1.46 -64.88
C ILE A 141 -44.33 -2.67 -65.35
N GLN A 142 -44.74 -3.56 -64.45
CA GLN A 142 -45.56 -4.73 -64.77
C GLN A 142 -46.88 -4.37 -65.43
N LYS A 143 -47.53 -3.29 -64.98
CA LYS A 143 -48.76 -2.78 -65.58
C LYS A 143 -48.52 -2.32 -67.03
N TYR A 144 -47.47 -1.55 -67.26
CA TYR A 144 -47.09 -1.12 -68.61
C TYR A 144 -46.72 -2.30 -69.51
N TRP A 145 -45.96 -3.27 -68.99
CA TRP A 145 -45.58 -4.48 -69.73
C TRP A 145 -46.79 -5.32 -70.13
N ARG A 146 -47.73 -5.55 -69.21
CA ARG A 146 -48.98 -6.29 -69.48
C ARG A 146 -49.88 -5.60 -70.51
N MET A 147 -49.85 -4.28 -70.57
CA MET A 147 -50.59 -3.49 -71.56
C MET A 147 -50.00 -3.62 -72.98
N TRP A 148 -48.71 -3.94 -73.10
CA TRP A 148 -48.01 -4.02 -74.39
C TRP A 148 -47.93 -5.44 -74.96
N LEU A 149 -48.10 -6.46 -74.12
CA LEU A 149 -48.07 -7.88 -74.49
C LEU A 149 -49.47 -8.49 -74.74
N CYS A 150 -50.55 -7.75 -74.45
CA CYS A 150 -51.92 -8.06 -74.84
C CYS A 150 -52.33 -7.14 -76.00
#